data_AF-A0A527XP50-F1
#
_entry.id   AF-A0A527XP50-F1
#
_cell.length_a   1.000
_cell.length_b   1.000
_cell.length_c   1.000
_cell.angle_alpha   90.00
_cell.angle_beta   90.00
_cell.angle_gamma   90.00
#
_symmetry.space_group_name_H-M   'P 1'
#
loop_
_entity.id
_entity.type
_entity.pdbx_description
1 polymer ?
#
loop_
_entity_poly.entity_id
_entity_poly.type
_entity_poly.pdbx_seq_one_letter_code
_entity_poly.pdbx_strand_id
1 'polypeptide(L)'
;IDTVLGAARGFFALPEADKLAIEMVKSPQFRGYTRAGGELTRGKADWREQLDIGVERTTIAQGPGVPAWTRLQGPNQWPAALPDLKPALLAWQAKATD
;
A
#
# COMPACT_ATOMS: atom_id res chain seq x y z
N ILE A 1 6.10 16.46 6.64
CA ILE A 1 6.69 15.38 5.82
C ILE A 1 7.55 14.43 6.66
N ASP A 2 8.31 14.92 7.64
CA ASP A 2 9.21 14.10 8.48
C ASP A 2 8.54 12.93 9.19
N THR A 3 7.32 13.10 9.71
CA THR A 3 6.54 12.01 10.32
C THR A 3 6.33 10.85 9.35
N VAL A 4 6.04 11.14 8.08
CA VAL A 4 5.84 10.09 7.05
C VAL A 4 7.17 9.43 6.70
N LEU A 5 8.25 10.19 6.59
CA LEU A 5 9.58 9.63 6.33
C LEU A 5 10.06 8.74 7.49
N GLY A 6 9.76 9.11 8.72
CA GLY A 6 10.00 8.30 9.91
C GLY A 6 9.19 7.02 9.91
N ALA A 7 7.89 7.10 9.65
CA ALA A 7 7.00 5.93 9.56
C ALA A 7 7.40 4.98 8.42
N ALA A 8 7.80 5.51 7.26
CA ALA A 8 8.31 4.72 6.14
C ALA A 8 9.60 3.98 6.50
N ARG A 9 10.55 4.65 7.16
CA ARG A 9 11.77 4.00 7.69
C ARG A 9 11.43 2.90 8.69
N GLY A 10 10.49 3.15 9.59
CA GLY A 10 9.99 2.15 10.54
C GLY A 10 9.42 0.92 9.82
N PHE A 11 8.61 1.13 8.77
CA PHE A 11 8.03 0.04 7.99
C PHE A 11 9.09 -0.84 7.31
N PHE A 12 10.05 -0.25 6.60
CA PHE A 12 11.06 -1.03 5.89
C PHE A 12 12.06 -1.75 6.80
N ALA A 13 12.21 -1.27 8.05
CA ALA A 13 12.98 -1.92 9.11
C ALA A 13 12.25 -3.10 9.79
N LEU A 14 10.97 -3.33 9.50
CA LEU A 14 10.24 -4.47 10.06
C LEU A 14 10.81 -5.81 9.58
N PRO A 15 10.66 -6.87 10.40
CA PRO A 15 10.89 -8.25 9.94
C PRO A 15 10.15 -8.54 8.63
N GLU A 16 10.77 -9.36 7.77
CA GLU A 16 10.18 -9.69 6.47
C GLU A 16 8.76 -10.25 6.60
N ALA A 17 8.50 -11.12 7.58
CA ALA A 17 7.19 -11.70 7.82
C ALA A 17 6.08 -10.64 8.03
N ASP A 18 6.40 -9.54 8.73
CA ASP A 18 5.44 -8.45 8.97
C ASP A 18 5.19 -7.62 7.71
N LYS A 19 6.22 -7.42 6.87
CA LYS A 19 6.06 -6.79 5.55
C LYS A 19 5.23 -7.67 4.62
N LEU A 20 5.49 -8.98 4.62
CA LEU A 20 4.75 -9.97 3.82
C LEU A 20 3.32 -10.19 4.29
N ALA A 21 3.00 -9.88 5.55
CA ALA A 21 1.62 -9.93 6.05
C ALA A 21 0.68 -9.09 5.17
N ILE A 22 1.17 -7.99 4.61
CA ILE A 22 0.44 -7.05 3.76
C ILE A 22 0.93 -7.04 2.30
N GLU A 23 1.49 -8.15 1.80
CA GLU A 23 1.97 -8.24 0.42
C GLU A 23 0.88 -7.84 -0.61
N MET A 24 1.28 -7.10 -1.65
CA MET A 24 0.35 -6.51 -2.64
C MET A 24 -0.57 -7.55 -3.30
N VAL A 25 -0.09 -8.78 -3.50
CA VAL A 25 -0.86 -9.89 -4.09
C VAL A 25 -2.13 -10.25 -3.29
N LYS A 26 -2.20 -9.85 -2.01
CA LYS A 26 -3.37 -10.05 -1.14
C LYS A 26 -4.44 -8.97 -1.33
N SER A 27 -4.17 -7.93 -2.12
CA SER A 27 -5.12 -6.85 -2.40
C SER A 27 -5.55 -6.84 -3.88
N PRO A 28 -6.84 -7.00 -4.17
CA PRO A 28 -7.38 -6.79 -5.52
C PRO A 28 -7.21 -5.34 -6.03
N GLN A 29 -6.88 -4.40 -5.14
CA GLN A 29 -6.72 -2.97 -5.42
C GLN A 29 -5.27 -2.55 -5.64
N PHE A 30 -4.32 -3.50 -5.65
CA PHE A 30 -2.88 -3.21 -5.70
C PHE A 30 -2.45 -2.27 -4.56
N ARG A 31 -2.80 -2.63 -3.33
CA ARG A 31 -2.34 -1.97 -2.09
C ARG A 31 -1.44 -2.91 -1.33
N GLY A 32 -0.40 -2.41 -0.68
CA GLY A 32 0.47 -3.20 0.18
C GLY A 32 1.92 -3.28 -0.29
N TYR A 33 2.65 -4.25 0.25
CA TYR A 33 4.11 -4.37 0.11
C TYR A 33 4.53 -5.14 -1.15
N THR A 34 5.58 -4.65 -1.81
CA THR A 34 6.27 -5.33 -2.91
C THR A 34 7.74 -5.54 -2.57
N ARG A 35 8.21 -6.78 -2.71
CA ARG A 35 9.60 -7.19 -2.41
C ARG A 35 10.60 -6.51 -3.35
N ALA A 36 11.85 -6.38 -2.88
CA ALA A 36 12.98 -6.06 -3.75
C ALA A 36 13.08 -7.03 -4.93
N GLY A 37 13.23 -6.50 -6.15
CA GLY A 37 13.21 -7.28 -7.39
C GLY A 37 11.83 -7.83 -7.78
N GLY A 38 10.77 -7.45 -7.05
CA GLY A 38 9.40 -7.89 -7.33
C GLY A 38 8.74 -7.17 -8.50
N GLU A 39 9.25 -6.01 -8.90
CA GLU A 39 8.77 -5.27 -10.08
C GLU A 39 9.78 -5.33 -11.23
N LEU A 40 9.26 -5.41 -12.45
CA LEU A 40 10.04 -5.41 -13.70
C LEU A 40 9.80 -4.12 -14.49
N THR A 41 10.82 -3.27 -14.59
CA THR A 41 10.79 -2.11 -15.48
C THR A 41 11.62 -2.40 -16.73
N ARG A 42 10.99 -2.36 -17.91
CA ARG A 42 11.60 -2.74 -19.20
C ARG A 42 12.24 -4.14 -19.17
N GLY A 43 11.60 -5.08 -18.46
CA GLY A 43 12.07 -6.46 -18.31
C GLY A 43 13.26 -6.64 -17.36
N LYS A 44 13.71 -5.59 -16.66
CA LYS A 44 14.76 -5.67 -15.64
C LYS A 44 14.15 -5.52 -14.25
N ALA A 45 14.66 -6.28 -13.29
CA ALA A 45 14.22 -6.20 -11.91
C ALA A 45 14.64 -4.88 -11.26
N ASP A 46 13.67 -4.21 -10.64
CA ASP A 46 13.92 -3.00 -9.85
C ASP A 46 14.42 -3.39 -8.47
N TRP A 47 15.63 -2.94 -8.11
CA TRP A 47 16.22 -3.23 -6.80
C TRP A 47 15.71 -2.26 -5.73
N ARG A 48 14.41 -2.35 -5.45
CA ARG A 48 13.71 -1.53 -4.44
C ARG A 48 12.58 -2.31 -3.79
N GLU A 49 12.41 -2.10 -2.49
CA GLU A 49 11.16 -2.42 -1.81
C GLU A 49 10.14 -1.29 -2.04
N GLN A 50 8.85 -1.61 -2.02
CA GLN A 50 7.78 -0.62 -2.17
C GLN A 50 6.60 -0.91 -1.23
N LEU A 51 5.90 0.15 -0.84
CA LEU A 51 4.62 0.09 -0.15
C LEU A 51 3.62 1.00 -0.87
N ASP A 52 2.57 0.40 -1.43
CA ASP A 52 1.53 1.10 -2.19
C ASP A 52 0.31 1.42 -1.32
N ILE A 53 0.03 2.72 -1.18
CA ILE A 53 -1.08 3.26 -0.40
C ILE A 53 -1.88 4.22 -1.28
N GLY A 54 -3.17 3.95 -1.43
CA GLY A 54 -4.12 4.81 -2.13
C GLY A 54 -5.07 5.53 -1.18
N VAL A 55 -6.10 6.14 -1.76
CA VAL A 55 -7.20 6.74 -0.99
C VAL A 55 -7.94 5.64 -0.23
N GLU A 56 -8.15 5.84 1.07
CA GLU A 56 -8.91 4.91 1.91
C GLU A 56 -10.38 4.87 1.44
N ARG A 57 -10.84 3.73 0.94
CA ARG A 57 -12.22 3.51 0.48
C ARG A 57 -12.72 2.13 0.86
N THR A 58 -14.03 1.95 0.81
CA THR A 58 -14.64 0.61 0.90
C THR A 58 -14.58 -0.10 -0.45
N THR A 59 -14.54 -1.43 -0.42
CA THR A 59 -14.56 -2.24 -1.64
C THR A 59 -15.93 -2.14 -2.31
N ILE A 60 -15.93 -1.99 -3.64
CA ILE A 60 -17.16 -2.02 -4.45
C ILE A 60 -17.38 -3.46 -4.93
N ALA A 61 -18.49 -4.07 -4.50
CA ALA A 61 -18.88 -5.41 -4.95
C ALA A 61 -19.09 -5.43 -6.47
N GLN A 62 -18.49 -6.40 -7.14
CA GLN A 62 -18.62 -6.55 -8.58
C GLN A 62 -19.90 -7.31 -8.93
N GLY A 63 -20.56 -6.90 -10.02
CA GLY A 63 -21.81 -7.50 -10.49
C GLY A 63 -22.26 -6.93 -11.84
N PRO A 64 -23.36 -7.45 -12.42
CA PRO A 64 -23.89 -6.94 -13.69
C PRO A 64 -24.12 -5.43 -13.64
N GLY A 65 -23.61 -4.71 -14.65
CA GLY A 65 -23.73 -3.24 -14.75
C GLY A 65 -22.71 -2.44 -13.92
N VAL A 66 -21.87 -3.09 -13.09
CA VAL A 66 -20.80 -2.41 -12.35
C VAL A 66 -19.55 -2.32 -13.24
N PRO A 67 -18.99 -1.12 -13.48
CA PRO A 67 -17.79 -0.97 -14.29
C PRO A 67 -16.58 -1.71 -13.66
N ALA A 68 -15.86 -2.49 -14.46
CA ALA A 68 -14.76 -3.34 -13.97
C ALA A 68 -13.63 -2.57 -13.27
N TRP A 69 -13.38 -1.32 -13.67
CA TRP A 69 -12.35 -0.48 -13.06
C TRP A 69 -12.63 -0.16 -11.58
N THR A 70 -13.89 -0.28 -11.14
CA THR A 70 -14.25 -0.06 -9.72
C THR A 70 -13.63 -1.10 -8.79
N ARG A 71 -13.16 -2.25 -9.32
CA ARG A 71 -12.42 -3.27 -8.56
C ARG A 71 -11.13 -2.72 -7.91
N LEU A 72 -10.56 -1.65 -8.49
CA LEU A 72 -9.37 -0.98 -7.96
C LEU A 72 -9.68 -0.05 -6.76
N GLN A 73 -10.94 0.12 -6.40
CA GLN A 73 -11.36 0.86 -5.21
C GLN A 73 -11.52 -0.10 -4.03
N GLY A 74 -10.99 0.30 -2.87
CA GLY A 74 -11.03 -0.49 -1.66
C GLY A 74 -9.99 -0.05 -0.64
N PRO A 75 -9.86 -0.80 0.46
CA PRO A 75 -9.06 -0.40 1.60
C PRO A 75 -7.56 -0.57 1.32
N ASN A 76 -6.75 0.21 2.04
CA ASN A 76 -5.31 -0.06 2.14
C ASN A 76 -5.05 -1.27 3.05
N GLN A 77 -3.89 -1.90 2.87
CA GLN A 77 -3.39 -2.92 3.80
C GLN A 77 -2.46 -2.25 4.82
N TRP A 78 -2.70 -2.44 6.11
CA TRP A 78 -1.92 -1.82 7.19
C TRP A 78 -1.23 -2.90 8.04
N PRO A 79 0.08 -2.77 8.32
CA PRO A 79 0.82 -3.75 9.10
C PRO A 79 0.45 -3.66 10.58
N ALA A 80 0.10 -4.78 11.20
CA ALA A 80 -0.24 -4.81 12.63
C ALA A 80 0.95 -4.42 13.53
N ALA A 81 2.17 -4.71 13.09
CA ALA A 81 3.41 -4.40 13.80
C ALA A 81 3.78 -2.90 13.83
N LEU A 82 3.10 -2.05 13.04
CA LEU A 82 3.35 -0.61 12.99
C LEU A 82 2.04 0.18 12.88
N PRO A 83 1.25 0.26 13.98
CA PRO A 83 -0.08 0.88 13.97
C PRO A 83 -0.05 2.37 13.63
N ASP A 84 1.04 3.08 13.92
CA ASP A 84 1.19 4.51 13.67
C ASP A 84 1.37 4.86 12.18
N LEU A 85 1.64 3.87 11.32
CA LEU A 85 1.80 4.09 9.88
C LEU A 85 0.51 4.63 9.23
N LYS A 86 -0.64 4.08 9.63
CA LYS A 86 -1.96 4.49 9.11
C LYS A 86 -2.26 5.97 9.39
N PRO A 87 -2.32 6.43 10.65
CA PRO A 87 -2.64 7.84 10.92
C PRO A 87 -1.63 8.80 10.30
N ALA A 88 -0.33 8.45 10.27
CA ALA A 88 0.69 9.29 9.66
C ALA A 88 0.47 9.51 8.15
N LEU A 89 0.19 8.45 7.41
CA LEU A 89 -0.01 8.53 5.96
C LEU A 89 -1.35 9.15 5.57
N LEU A 90 -2.45 8.84 6.29
CA LEU A 90 -3.75 9.45 6.02
C LEU A 90 -3.75 10.95 6.31
N ALA A 91 -3.10 11.38 7.40
CA ALA A 91 -2.94 12.80 7.70
C ALA A 91 -2.11 13.54 6.64
N TRP A 92 -1.12 12.87 6.05
CA TRP A 92 -0.34 13.42 4.95
C TRP A 92 -1.12 13.48 3.64
N GLN A 93 -1.86 12.43 3.28
CA GLN A 93 -2.72 12.43 2.09
C GLN A 93 -3.70 13.59 2.13
N ALA A 94 -4.41 13.79 3.26
CA ALA A 94 -5.34 14.90 3.43
C ALA A 94 -4.68 16.25 3.10
N LYS A 95 -3.52 16.53 3.70
CA LYS A 95 -2.77 17.77 3.46
C LYS A 95 -2.26 17.93 2.02
N ALA A 96 -2.01 16.84 1.31
CA ALA A 96 -1.46 16.85 -0.04
C ALA A 96 -2.54 16.93 -1.13
N THR A 97 -3.81 16.73 -0.75
CA THR A 97 -4.97 16.76 -1.66
C THR A 97 -5.90 17.96 -1.42
N ASP A 98 -5.58 18.79 -0.43
CA ASP A 98 -6.15 20.14 -0.26
C ASP A 98 -5.61 21.09 -1.33
#